data_AF-A0A257W3E8-F1
#
_entry.id   AF-A0A257W3E8-F1
#
_cell.length_a   1.000
_cell.length_b   1.000
_cell.length_c   1.000
_cell.angle_alpha   90.00
_cell.angle_beta   90.00
_cell.angle_gamma   90.00
#
_symmetry.space_group_name_H-M   'P 1'
#
loop_
_entity.id
_entity.type
_entity.pdbx_description
1 polymer ?
#
loop_
_entity_poly.entity_id
_entity_poly.type
_entity_poly.pdbx_seq_one_letter_code
_entity_poly.pdbx_strand_id
1 'polypeptide(L)'
;GDGAIALFLQGCGGDINPARYKDISQPRDAEPLGDMLGLGAMQAAKKLTCGDDSRLKVINETIELPRADNAERIAALEEEQLRLVRSLKGTSLNLKTFLQLSVQHDLAAAFPSYYSHRYFHEKQLGRDHLEKFDVENRRNIEAYLQNIAVMEELTRVQTNLALLKKHQARNVAAGKRTLDVELVGLRIGEFVLVTFPGELTVRIGLNIKSLTLHPFTFVAGYTNGYIYYAPTTEQLLNVGNAQEDSDCLLAPDWQPIFETKAAEILRRL
;
A
#
# COMPACT_ATOMS: atom_id res chain seq x y z
N GLY A 1 -12.18 34.02 11.15
CA GLY A 1 -11.78 33.79 9.76
C GLY A 1 -12.78 34.50 8.90
N ASP A 2 -12.49 35.76 8.59
CA ASP A 2 -13.42 36.71 7.96
C ASP A 2 -13.55 36.44 6.44
N GLY A 3 -13.99 35.23 6.08
CA GLY A 3 -14.11 34.77 4.69
C GLY A 3 -12.85 34.15 4.08
N ALA A 4 -11.78 33.93 4.86
CA ALA A 4 -10.57 33.26 4.39
C ALA A 4 -10.81 31.77 4.07
N ILE A 5 -10.25 31.30 2.94
CA ILE A 5 -10.31 29.90 2.51
C ILE A 5 -8.89 29.33 2.54
N ALA A 6 -8.73 28.15 3.14
CA ALA A 6 -7.51 27.35 3.08
C ALA A 6 -7.77 26.06 2.31
N LEU A 7 -6.99 25.82 1.25
CA LEU A 7 -7.08 24.61 0.42
C LEU A 7 -5.76 23.83 0.52
N PHE A 8 -5.85 22.57 0.89
CA PHE A 8 -4.72 21.65 0.95
C PHE A 8 -4.85 20.62 -0.18
N LEU A 9 -3.98 20.72 -1.18
CA LEU A 9 -3.98 19.85 -2.35
C LEU A 9 -3.10 18.63 -2.10
N GLN A 10 -3.57 17.46 -2.52
CA GLN A 10 -2.77 16.24 -2.46
C GLN A 10 -1.74 16.21 -3.59
N GLY A 11 -0.50 15.93 -3.21
CA GLY A 11 0.59 15.71 -4.15
C GLY A 11 0.64 14.25 -4.63
N CYS A 12 1.86 13.74 -4.83
CA CYS A 12 2.09 12.33 -5.12
C CYS A 12 2.15 11.52 -3.83
N GLY A 13 0.99 11.02 -3.39
CA GLY A 13 0.83 10.30 -2.13
C GLY A 13 0.38 8.84 -2.24
N GLY A 14 0.45 8.24 -3.43
CA GLY A 14 -0.03 6.87 -3.67
C GLY A 14 0.73 5.77 -2.92
N ASP A 15 1.90 6.07 -2.36
CA ASP A 15 2.74 5.13 -1.59
C ASP A 15 3.07 5.66 -0.18
N ILE A 16 2.29 6.61 0.33
CA ILE A 16 2.43 7.11 1.70
C ILE A 16 1.15 6.91 2.49
N ASN A 17 1.31 6.62 3.78
CA ASN A 17 0.20 6.50 4.70
C ASN A 17 0.45 7.38 5.94
N PRO A 18 -0.61 7.83 6.63
CA PRO A 18 -0.47 8.46 7.93
C PRO A 18 0.36 7.58 8.88
N ALA A 19 1.22 8.22 9.68
CA ALA A 19 1.94 7.50 10.73
C ALA A 19 0.94 6.79 11.66
N ARG A 20 1.26 5.56 12.08
CA ARG A 20 0.42 4.76 12.99
C ARG A 20 -0.96 4.38 12.44
N TYR A 21 -1.22 4.45 11.12
CA TYR A 21 -2.53 4.09 10.57
C TYR A 21 -2.99 2.65 10.84
N LYS A 22 -2.04 1.74 11.12
CA LYS A 22 -2.25 0.33 11.51
C LYS A 22 -2.00 0.05 13.00
N ASP A 23 -1.83 1.08 13.83
CA ASP A 23 -1.65 0.91 15.27
C ASP A 23 -2.92 0.31 15.89
N ILE A 24 -2.73 -0.70 16.74
CA ILE A 24 -3.81 -1.42 17.45
C ILE A 24 -3.90 -1.02 18.93
N SER A 25 -2.94 -0.24 19.41
CA SER A 25 -2.80 0.15 20.82
C SER A 25 -3.36 1.53 21.13
N GLN A 26 -3.63 2.34 20.09
CA GLN A 26 -4.10 3.72 20.21
C GLN A 26 -5.26 3.99 19.25
N PRO A 27 -6.25 4.81 19.64
CA PRO A 27 -7.26 5.30 18.71
C PRO A 27 -6.62 6.07 17.54
N ARG A 28 -7.29 6.03 16.38
CA ARG A 28 -6.90 6.87 15.24
C ARG A 28 -7.19 8.32 15.54
N ASP A 29 -6.19 9.16 15.34
CA ASP A 29 -6.30 10.60 15.51
C ASP A 29 -5.54 11.32 14.38
N ALA A 30 -6.28 12.15 13.64
CA ALA A 30 -5.76 12.94 12.53
C ALA A 30 -5.48 14.39 12.94
N GLU A 31 -5.94 14.83 14.11
CA GLU A 31 -5.76 16.21 14.59
C GLU A 31 -4.29 16.60 14.67
N PRO A 32 -3.36 15.78 15.22
CA PRO A 32 -1.94 16.13 15.25
C PRO A 32 -1.34 16.33 13.85
N LEU A 33 -1.72 15.49 12.88
CA LEU A 33 -1.22 15.61 11.50
C LEU A 33 -1.80 16.83 10.79
N GLY A 34 -3.09 17.14 11.03
CA GLY A 34 -3.76 18.33 10.54
C GLY A 34 -3.14 19.60 11.10
N ASP A 35 -2.87 19.64 12.41
CA ASP A 35 -2.19 20.76 13.08
C ASP A 35 -0.79 20.97 12.53
N MET A 36 0.00 19.90 12.35
CA MET A 36 1.32 20.00 11.74
C MET A 36 1.26 20.60 10.33
N LEU A 37 0.31 20.15 9.52
CA LEU A 37 0.10 20.67 8.15
C LEU A 37 -0.32 22.15 8.17
N GLY A 38 -1.31 22.50 9.00
CA GLY A 38 -1.83 23.86 9.12
C GLY A 38 -0.79 24.84 9.68
N LEU A 39 -0.08 24.47 10.75
CA LEU A 39 1.00 25.27 11.31
C LEU A 39 2.14 25.44 10.31
N GLY A 40 2.51 24.39 9.58
CA GLY A 40 3.51 24.47 8.51
C GLY A 40 3.11 25.47 7.42
N ALA A 41 1.86 25.42 6.95
CA ALA A 41 1.34 26.38 5.99
C ALA A 41 1.33 27.81 6.54
N MET A 42 0.93 28.02 7.80
CA MET A 42 0.95 29.35 8.43
C MET A 42 2.38 29.90 8.62
N GLN A 43 3.35 29.05 8.94
CA GLN A 43 4.76 29.45 9.03
C GLN A 43 5.32 29.84 7.66
N ALA A 44 4.97 29.10 6.61
CA ALA A 44 5.34 29.45 5.23
C ALA A 44 4.68 30.77 4.81
N ALA A 45 3.39 30.94 5.08
CA ALA A 45 2.61 32.13 4.73
C ALA A 45 3.23 33.43 5.30
N LYS A 46 3.73 33.39 6.54
CA LYS A 46 4.41 34.54 7.18
C LYS A 46 5.74 34.92 6.53
N LYS A 47 6.36 34.02 5.77
CA LYS A 47 7.65 34.21 5.10
C LYS A 47 7.51 34.48 3.60
N LEU A 48 6.29 34.45 3.07
CA LEU A 48 6.06 34.67 1.64
C LEU A 48 6.48 36.08 1.24
N THR A 49 7.19 36.17 0.14
CA THR A 49 7.48 37.41 -0.58
C THR A 49 6.72 37.39 -1.88
N CYS A 50 5.94 38.42 -2.16
CA CYS A 50 5.25 38.54 -3.44
C CYS A 50 6.26 38.88 -4.55
N GLY A 51 6.17 38.16 -5.67
CA GLY A 51 6.86 38.53 -6.90
C GLY A 51 5.94 39.32 -7.85
N ASP A 52 6.54 39.97 -8.84
CA ASP A 52 5.83 40.78 -9.84
C ASP A 52 5.34 39.95 -11.05
N ASP A 53 5.63 38.64 -11.09
CA ASP A 53 5.15 37.75 -12.15
C ASP A 53 3.62 37.59 -12.06
N SER A 54 2.91 38.14 -13.04
CA SER A 54 1.45 38.14 -13.14
C SER A 54 0.92 37.17 -14.20
N ARG A 55 1.79 36.32 -14.77
CA ARG A 55 1.38 35.37 -15.82
C ARG A 55 0.36 34.39 -15.27
N LEU A 56 -0.79 34.32 -15.93
CA LEU A 56 -1.81 33.31 -15.72
C LEU A 56 -1.92 32.47 -16.99
N LYS A 57 -1.70 31.16 -16.88
CA LYS A 57 -1.80 30.26 -18.03
C LYS A 57 -2.40 28.92 -17.62
N VAL A 58 -3.31 28.41 -18.45
CA VAL A 58 -3.89 27.09 -18.30
C VAL A 58 -3.68 26.32 -19.59
N ILE A 59 -3.22 25.09 -19.48
CA ILE A 59 -3.09 24.13 -20.57
C ILE A 59 -3.89 22.90 -20.16
N ASN A 60 -4.76 22.41 -21.04
CA ASN A 60 -5.51 21.18 -20.84
C ASN A 60 -5.21 20.26 -22.02
N GLU A 61 -4.77 19.04 -21.74
CA GLU A 61 -4.48 18.03 -22.75
C GLU A 61 -4.95 16.66 -22.29
N THR A 62 -5.41 15.86 -23.25
CA THR A 62 -5.67 14.44 -23.02
C THR A 62 -4.50 13.64 -23.59
N ILE A 63 -4.01 12.66 -22.82
CA ILE A 63 -3.04 11.68 -23.31
C ILE A 63 -3.58 10.26 -23.19
N GLU A 64 -3.05 9.39 -24.03
CA GLU A 64 -3.34 7.96 -24.00
C GLU A 64 -2.24 7.25 -23.20
N LEU A 65 -2.62 6.55 -22.13
CA LEU A 65 -1.72 5.71 -21.35
C LEU A 65 -1.99 4.23 -21.60
N PRO A 66 -0.95 3.38 -21.62
CA PRO A 66 -1.11 1.96 -21.90
C PRO A 66 -1.83 1.25 -20.74
N ARG A 67 -2.76 0.35 -21.08
CA ARG A 67 -3.46 -0.49 -20.09
C ARG A 67 -2.68 -1.76 -19.79
N ALA A 68 -2.66 -2.16 -18.52
CA ALA A 68 -2.08 -3.43 -18.09
C ALA A 68 -2.80 -4.62 -18.71
N ASP A 69 -2.03 -5.66 -19.05
CA ASP A 69 -2.52 -7.02 -19.21
C ASP A 69 -2.11 -7.84 -18.00
N ASN A 70 -3.09 -8.24 -17.20
CA ASN A 70 -2.90 -8.94 -15.94
C ASN A 70 -3.10 -10.46 -16.07
N ALA A 71 -3.28 -11.00 -17.28
CA ALA A 71 -3.60 -12.43 -17.48
C ALA A 71 -2.57 -13.37 -16.83
N GLU A 72 -1.28 -13.13 -17.07
CA GLU A 72 -0.19 -13.94 -16.49
C GLU A 72 -0.13 -13.82 -14.96
N ARG A 73 -0.31 -12.59 -14.43
CA ARG A 73 -0.32 -12.33 -12.98
C ARG A 73 -1.49 -13.03 -12.28
N ILE A 74 -2.67 -13.01 -12.91
CA ILE A 74 -3.85 -13.72 -12.41
C ILE A 74 -3.57 -15.22 -12.33
N ALA A 75 -3.03 -15.81 -13.40
CA ALA A 75 -2.70 -17.23 -13.43
C ALA A 75 -1.68 -17.62 -12.34
N ALA A 76 -0.64 -16.80 -12.16
CA ALA A 76 0.37 -17.03 -11.13
C ALA A 76 -0.23 -16.97 -9.70
N LEU A 77 -1.09 -15.99 -9.41
CA LEU A 77 -1.76 -15.91 -8.10
C LEU A 77 -2.80 -17.01 -7.89
N GLU A 78 -3.45 -17.51 -8.94
CA GLU A 78 -4.34 -18.68 -8.85
C GLU A 78 -3.55 -19.95 -8.50
N GLU A 79 -2.38 -20.14 -9.11
CA GLU A 79 -1.49 -21.26 -8.78
C GLU A 79 -0.98 -21.14 -7.33
N GLU A 80 -0.57 -19.94 -6.92
CA GLU A 80 -0.10 -19.68 -5.56
C GLU A 80 -1.20 -19.91 -4.52
N GLN A 81 -2.42 -19.45 -4.79
CA GLN A 81 -3.58 -19.72 -3.94
C GLN A 81 -3.79 -21.24 -3.77
N LEU A 82 -3.72 -22.00 -4.86
CA LEU A 82 -3.86 -23.46 -4.82
C LEU A 82 -2.73 -24.12 -4.04
N ARG A 83 -1.49 -23.64 -4.21
CA ARG A 83 -0.31 -24.12 -3.47
C ARG A 83 -0.47 -23.90 -1.96
N LEU A 84 -0.92 -22.71 -1.55
CA LEU A 84 -1.17 -22.36 -0.15
C LEU A 84 -2.30 -23.20 0.45
N VAL A 85 -3.42 -23.39 -0.25
CA VAL A 85 -4.50 -24.26 0.23
C VAL A 85 -4.01 -25.70 0.43
N ARG A 86 -3.17 -26.20 -0.49
CA ARG A 86 -2.59 -27.56 -0.40
C ARG A 86 -1.52 -27.70 0.69
N SER A 87 -0.93 -26.60 1.15
CA SER A 87 0.10 -26.64 2.20
C SER A 87 -0.48 -26.68 3.62
N LEU A 88 -1.77 -26.35 3.78
CA LEU A 88 -2.48 -26.48 5.04
C LEU A 88 -2.47 -27.93 5.53
N LYS A 89 -2.15 -28.12 6.82
CA LYS A 89 -2.08 -29.44 7.44
C LYS A 89 -3.23 -29.66 8.41
N GLY A 90 -3.69 -30.90 8.53
CA GLY A 90 -4.62 -31.28 9.59
C GLY A 90 -4.02 -31.02 10.98
N THR A 91 -4.86 -30.57 11.91
CA THR A 91 -4.47 -30.29 13.30
C THR A 91 -5.61 -30.65 14.24
N SER A 92 -5.27 -31.12 15.44
CA SER A 92 -6.23 -31.38 16.52
C SER A 92 -6.65 -30.12 17.26
N LEU A 93 -5.94 -29.01 17.05
CA LEU A 93 -6.22 -27.73 17.70
C LEU A 93 -7.25 -26.91 16.93
N ASN A 94 -8.10 -26.20 17.67
CA ASN A 94 -8.83 -25.04 17.20
C ASN A 94 -8.34 -23.79 17.93
N LEU A 95 -8.87 -22.61 17.58
CA LEU A 95 -8.42 -21.34 18.15
C LEU A 95 -8.48 -21.31 19.68
N LYS A 96 -9.54 -21.87 20.28
CA LYS A 96 -9.72 -21.91 21.74
C LYS A 96 -8.63 -22.76 22.41
N THR A 97 -8.42 -23.98 21.93
CA THR A 97 -7.42 -24.90 22.52
C THR A 97 -5.99 -24.43 22.24
N PHE A 98 -5.76 -23.81 21.08
CA PHE A 98 -4.49 -23.18 20.75
C PHE A 98 -4.15 -22.05 21.74
N LEU A 99 -5.06 -21.09 21.96
CA LEU A 99 -4.81 -19.98 22.90
C LEU A 99 -4.52 -20.48 24.32
N GLN A 100 -5.28 -21.48 24.77
CA GLN A 100 -5.06 -22.11 26.07
C GLN A 100 -3.65 -22.73 26.16
N LEU A 101 -3.27 -23.57 25.19
CA LEU A 101 -1.97 -24.23 25.20
C LEU A 101 -0.81 -23.26 25.03
N SER A 102 -0.92 -22.26 24.15
CA SER A 102 0.13 -21.26 23.94
C SER A 102 0.42 -20.49 25.22
N VAL A 103 -0.62 -19.99 25.91
CA VAL A 103 -0.46 -19.28 27.19
C VAL A 103 0.15 -20.19 28.26
N GLN A 104 -0.32 -21.43 28.34
CA GLN A 104 0.19 -22.42 29.31
C GLN A 104 1.69 -22.72 29.07
N HIS A 105 2.08 -22.92 27.80
CA HIS A 105 3.46 -23.24 27.43
C HIS A 105 4.41 -22.04 27.55
N ASP A 106 3.91 -20.81 27.37
CA ASP A 106 4.70 -19.60 27.55
C ASP A 106 4.93 -19.25 29.03
N LEU A 107 3.90 -19.39 29.88
CA LEU A 107 4.00 -19.05 31.31
C LEU A 107 4.85 -20.03 32.13
N ALA A 108 4.90 -21.30 31.72
CA ALA A 108 5.56 -22.37 32.47
C ALA A 108 6.49 -23.22 31.58
N ALA A 109 7.39 -22.56 30.83
CA ALA A 109 8.22 -23.19 29.78
C ALA A 109 8.97 -24.47 30.18
N ALA A 110 9.36 -24.62 31.45
CA ALA A 110 10.06 -25.80 31.97
C ALA A 110 9.15 -26.98 32.31
N PHE A 111 7.91 -26.71 32.76
CA PHE A 111 6.93 -27.74 33.19
C PHE A 111 5.51 -27.30 32.79
N PRO A 112 5.21 -27.20 31.48
CA PRO A 112 4.01 -26.53 31.02
C PRO A 112 2.74 -27.34 31.31
N SER A 113 2.78 -28.66 31.26
CA SER A 113 1.58 -29.50 31.48
C SER A 113 1.21 -29.72 32.94
N TYR A 114 2.16 -29.58 33.88
CA TYR A 114 1.89 -29.78 35.31
C TYR A 114 3.00 -29.21 36.22
N TYR A 115 2.80 -29.21 37.54
CA TYR A 115 3.85 -28.89 38.49
C TYR A 115 5.09 -29.80 38.38
N SER A 116 6.26 -29.22 38.61
CA SER A 116 7.59 -29.87 38.51
C SER A 116 7.69 -31.20 39.26
N HIS A 117 7.06 -31.33 40.43
CA HIS A 117 7.12 -32.56 41.22
C HIS A 117 6.56 -33.79 40.49
N ARG A 118 5.58 -33.62 39.58
CA ARG A 118 5.05 -34.76 38.80
C ARG A 118 6.03 -35.22 37.73
N TYR A 119 6.71 -34.29 37.07
CA TYR A 119 7.77 -34.61 36.11
C TYR A 119 8.90 -35.39 36.79
N PHE A 120 9.36 -34.91 37.96
CA PHE A 120 10.40 -35.62 38.72
C PHE A 120 9.93 -36.99 39.19
N HIS A 121 8.68 -37.13 39.60
CA HIS A 121 8.12 -38.41 40.00
C HIS A 121 8.02 -39.41 38.83
N GLU A 122 7.57 -38.98 37.64
CA GLU A 122 7.57 -39.85 36.45
C GLU A 122 8.99 -40.31 36.11
N LYS A 123 9.96 -39.39 36.14
CA LYS A 123 11.37 -39.71 35.88
C LYS A 123 11.94 -40.72 36.87
N GLN A 124 11.60 -40.62 38.16
CA GLN A 124 11.99 -41.60 39.19
C GLN A 124 11.37 -42.98 38.94
N LEU A 125 10.17 -43.04 38.36
CA LEU A 125 9.50 -44.27 37.96
C LEU A 125 9.96 -44.79 36.58
N GLY A 126 10.93 -44.14 35.93
CA GLY A 126 11.40 -44.50 34.59
C GLY A 126 10.37 -44.21 33.48
N ARG A 127 9.46 -43.25 33.68
CA ARG A 127 8.45 -42.80 32.71
C ARG A 127 8.76 -41.40 32.19
N ASP A 128 8.26 -41.10 31.00
CA ASP A 128 8.49 -39.83 30.29
C ASP A 128 7.21 -39.28 29.63
N HIS A 129 6.03 -39.59 30.19
CA HIS A 129 4.75 -39.27 29.56
C HIS A 129 4.49 -37.76 29.47
N LEU A 130 4.74 -37.02 30.55
CA LEU A 130 4.56 -35.57 30.56
C LEU A 130 5.53 -34.86 29.61
N GLU A 131 6.79 -35.32 29.54
CA GLU A 131 7.77 -34.78 28.59
C GLU A 131 7.35 -35.03 27.13
N LYS A 132 6.91 -36.26 26.80
CA LYS A 132 6.38 -36.59 25.47
C LYS A 132 5.13 -35.79 25.13
N PHE A 133 4.21 -35.63 26.09
CA PHE A 133 2.99 -34.86 25.91
C PHE A 133 3.29 -33.37 25.65
N ASP A 134 4.27 -32.79 26.35
CA ASP A 134 4.72 -31.42 26.09
C ASP A 134 5.33 -31.25 24.70
N VAL A 135 6.13 -32.22 24.26
CA VAL A 135 6.71 -32.23 22.91
C VAL A 135 5.61 -32.30 21.85
N GLU A 136 4.60 -33.15 22.06
CA GLU A 136 3.44 -33.25 21.16
C GLU A 136 2.64 -31.95 21.13
N ASN A 137 2.35 -31.35 22.29
CA ASN A 137 1.64 -30.07 22.37
C ASN A 137 2.40 -28.95 21.66
N ARG A 138 3.72 -28.84 21.86
CA ARG A 138 4.55 -27.85 21.13
C ARG A 138 4.47 -28.05 19.61
N ARG A 139 4.55 -29.29 19.14
CA ARG A 139 4.40 -29.62 17.71
C ARG A 139 3.02 -29.22 17.18
N ASN A 140 1.96 -29.46 17.96
CA ASN A 140 0.59 -29.09 17.59
C ASN A 140 0.40 -27.57 17.54
N ILE A 141 0.96 -26.83 18.51
CA ILE A 141 0.99 -25.35 18.53
C ILE A 141 1.70 -24.83 17.29
N GLU A 142 2.89 -25.35 16.97
CA GLU A 142 3.67 -24.93 15.81
C GLU A 142 2.93 -25.22 14.50
N ALA A 143 2.33 -26.40 14.34
CA ALA A 143 1.54 -26.74 13.16
C ALA A 143 0.32 -25.82 13.00
N TYR A 144 -0.34 -25.45 14.10
CA TYR A 144 -1.47 -24.51 14.08
C TYR A 144 -1.02 -23.10 13.70
N LEU A 145 0.11 -22.62 14.23
CA LEU A 145 0.73 -21.34 13.86
C LEU A 145 1.09 -21.28 12.37
N GLN A 146 1.68 -22.36 11.83
CA GLN A 146 1.98 -22.46 10.39
C GLN A 146 0.69 -22.34 9.55
N ASN A 147 -0.38 -23.02 9.96
CA ASN A 147 -1.68 -22.88 9.28
C ASN A 147 -2.23 -21.45 9.38
N ILE A 148 -2.12 -20.77 10.52
CA ILE A 148 -2.53 -19.36 10.67
C ILE A 148 -1.77 -18.48 9.69
N ALA A 149 -0.44 -18.59 9.62
CA ALA A 149 0.37 -17.80 8.71
C ALA A 149 0.00 -18.05 7.24
N VAL A 150 -0.28 -19.31 6.86
CA VAL A 150 -0.77 -19.66 5.52
C VAL A 150 -2.14 -19.06 5.25
N MET A 151 -3.06 -19.07 6.23
CA MET A 151 -4.38 -18.44 6.09
C MET A 151 -4.26 -16.92 5.93
N GLU A 152 -3.37 -16.27 6.67
CA GLU A 152 -3.10 -14.83 6.49
C GLU A 152 -2.60 -14.52 5.08
N GLU A 153 -1.66 -15.30 4.56
CA GLU A 153 -1.16 -15.13 3.19
C GLU A 153 -2.26 -15.38 2.14
N LEU A 154 -3.10 -16.41 2.35
CA LEU A 154 -4.26 -16.69 1.50
C LEU A 154 -5.20 -15.48 1.41
N THR A 155 -5.43 -14.75 2.51
CA THR A 155 -6.28 -13.55 2.46
C THR A 155 -5.67 -12.43 1.61
N ARG A 156 -4.34 -12.27 1.64
CA ARG A 156 -3.62 -11.28 0.81
C ARG A 156 -3.70 -11.66 -0.66
N VAL A 157 -3.34 -12.89 -1.00
CA VAL A 157 -3.43 -13.44 -2.37
C VAL A 157 -4.84 -13.31 -2.92
N GLN A 158 -5.85 -13.67 -2.12
CA GLN A 158 -7.25 -13.59 -2.54
C GLN A 158 -7.68 -12.15 -2.83
N THR A 159 -7.27 -11.19 -2.00
CA THR A 159 -7.58 -9.77 -2.18
C THR A 159 -6.95 -9.24 -3.47
N ASN A 160 -5.66 -9.51 -3.69
CA ASN A 160 -4.95 -9.05 -4.88
C ASN A 160 -5.49 -9.70 -6.15
N LEU A 161 -5.77 -11.01 -6.11
CA LEU A 161 -6.38 -11.73 -7.23
C LEU A 161 -7.74 -11.12 -7.62
N ALA A 162 -8.55 -10.72 -6.64
CA ALA A 162 -9.83 -10.07 -6.91
C ALA A 162 -9.66 -8.71 -7.60
N LEU A 163 -8.69 -7.91 -7.17
CA LEU A 163 -8.36 -6.62 -7.79
C LEU A 163 -7.86 -6.81 -9.23
N LEU A 164 -6.92 -7.73 -9.46
CA LEU A 164 -6.40 -8.02 -10.79
C LEU A 164 -7.49 -8.50 -11.74
N LYS A 165 -8.35 -9.44 -11.30
CA LYS A 165 -9.49 -9.92 -12.10
C LYS A 165 -10.45 -8.80 -12.46
N LYS A 166 -10.78 -7.92 -11.50
CA LYS A 166 -11.64 -6.76 -11.72
C LYS A 166 -11.05 -5.82 -12.78
N HIS A 167 -9.77 -5.48 -12.67
CA HIS A 167 -9.11 -4.56 -13.60
C HIS A 167 -8.86 -5.17 -14.97
N GLN A 168 -8.53 -6.47 -15.04
CA GLN A 168 -8.45 -7.20 -16.31
C GLN A 168 -9.80 -7.16 -17.04
N ALA A 169 -10.90 -7.49 -16.35
CA ALA A 169 -12.23 -7.46 -16.94
C ALA A 169 -12.59 -6.05 -17.44
N ARG A 170 -12.23 -5.00 -16.68
CA ARG A 170 -12.44 -3.60 -17.07
C ARG A 170 -11.61 -3.21 -18.30
N ASN A 171 -10.34 -3.62 -18.35
CA ASN A 171 -9.45 -3.34 -19.49
C ASN A 171 -9.93 -4.05 -20.75
N VAL A 172 -10.39 -5.30 -20.65
CA VAL A 172 -10.99 -6.05 -21.77
C VAL A 172 -12.29 -5.39 -22.24
N ALA A 173 -13.20 -5.05 -21.31
CA ALA A 173 -14.47 -4.41 -21.64
C ALA A 173 -14.32 -3.03 -22.28
N ALA A 174 -13.23 -2.31 -21.98
CA ALA A 174 -12.95 -1.01 -22.60
C ALA A 174 -12.68 -1.10 -24.11
N GLY A 175 -12.31 -2.28 -24.63
CA GLY A 175 -12.12 -2.51 -26.08
C GLY A 175 -10.98 -1.71 -26.72
N LYS A 176 -10.16 -1.00 -25.93
CA LYS A 176 -9.03 -0.17 -26.35
C LYS A 176 -7.79 -0.52 -25.53
N ARG A 177 -6.62 -0.55 -26.16
CA ARG A 177 -5.33 -0.84 -25.48
C ARG A 177 -4.81 0.29 -24.60
N THR A 178 -5.42 1.47 -24.70
CA THR A 178 -5.05 2.65 -23.94
C THR A 178 -6.21 3.17 -23.10
N LEU A 179 -5.86 4.01 -22.13
CA LEU A 179 -6.73 4.76 -21.24
C LEU A 179 -6.48 6.24 -21.47
N ASP A 180 -7.53 6.97 -21.82
CA ASP A 180 -7.45 8.40 -22.03
C ASP A 180 -7.50 9.10 -20.67
N VAL A 181 -6.54 9.96 -20.38
CA VAL A 181 -6.43 10.71 -19.13
C VAL A 181 -6.23 12.19 -19.39
N GLU A 182 -6.90 13.02 -18.60
CA GLU A 182 -6.79 14.47 -18.68
C GLU A 182 -5.64 14.97 -17.81
N LEU A 183 -4.76 15.81 -18.40
CA LEU A 183 -3.72 16.55 -17.70
C LEU A 183 -3.99 18.05 -17.82
N VAL A 184 -3.91 18.73 -16.70
CA VAL A 184 -3.93 20.20 -16.63
C VAL A 184 -2.59 20.73 -16.14
N GLY A 185 -2.04 21.66 -16.91
CA GLY A 185 -0.98 22.57 -16.50
C GLY A 185 -1.56 23.92 -16.09
N LEU A 186 -1.16 24.44 -14.93
CA LEU A 186 -1.61 25.73 -14.41
C LEU A 186 -0.40 26.57 -14.00
N ARG A 187 -0.33 27.81 -14.46
CA ARG A 187 0.61 28.84 -14.02
C ARG A 187 -0.14 29.98 -13.35
N ILE A 188 0.32 30.38 -12.17
CA ILE A 188 -0.09 31.60 -11.48
C ILE A 188 1.17 32.31 -10.98
N GLY A 189 1.62 33.33 -11.72
CA GLY A 189 2.91 33.97 -11.48
C GLY A 189 4.04 32.95 -11.56
N GLU A 190 4.83 32.81 -10.49
CA GLU A 190 5.89 31.81 -10.40
C GLU A 190 5.39 30.41 -10.01
N PHE A 191 4.16 30.27 -9.50
CA PHE A 191 3.62 28.94 -9.18
C PHE A 191 3.28 28.19 -10.48
N VAL A 192 3.79 26.97 -10.63
CA VAL A 192 3.39 26.06 -11.70
C VAL A 192 2.95 24.70 -11.14
N LEU A 193 1.87 24.17 -11.71
CA LEU A 193 1.26 22.90 -11.31
C LEU A 193 1.00 22.05 -12.54
N VAL A 194 1.31 20.76 -12.45
CA VAL A 194 0.78 19.73 -13.36
C VAL A 194 -0.07 18.75 -12.57
N THR A 195 -1.13 18.25 -13.19
CA THR A 195 -2.15 17.43 -12.54
C THR A 195 -2.23 16.03 -13.16
N PHE A 196 -2.77 15.06 -12.43
CA PHE A 196 -2.95 13.68 -12.89
C PHE A 196 -4.16 13.00 -12.23
N PRO A 197 -4.98 12.23 -12.99
CA PRO A 197 -6.21 11.63 -12.47
C PRO A 197 -5.99 10.29 -11.74
N GLY A 198 -4.96 10.17 -10.92
CA GLY A 198 -4.63 8.93 -10.21
C GLY A 198 -3.76 9.15 -8.98
N GLU A 199 -3.50 8.07 -8.25
CA GLU A 199 -2.64 8.09 -7.05
C GLU A 199 -1.18 7.90 -7.45
N LEU A 200 -0.52 9.01 -7.77
CA LEU A 200 0.90 9.02 -8.10
C LEU A 200 1.76 8.69 -6.89
N THR A 201 2.79 7.87 -7.06
CA THR A 201 3.79 7.63 -6.01
C THR A 201 4.80 8.77 -5.89
N VAL A 202 5.40 8.92 -4.71
CA VAL A 202 6.31 10.04 -4.36
C VAL A 202 7.42 10.19 -5.39
N ARG A 203 8.00 9.07 -5.85
CA ARG A 203 9.11 9.07 -6.82
C ARG A 203 8.77 9.84 -8.09
N ILE A 204 7.56 9.70 -8.61
CA ILE A 204 7.13 10.35 -9.86
C ILE A 204 7.09 11.87 -9.69
N GLY A 205 6.59 12.35 -8.55
CA GLY A 205 6.62 13.77 -8.22
C GLY A 205 8.03 14.33 -8.10
N LEU A 206 8.96 13.56 -7.52
CA LEU A 206 10.38 13.94 -7.43
C LEU A 206 11.04 13.98 -8.81
N ASN A 207 10.74 13.00 -9.68
CA ASN A 207 11.27 12.96 -11.05
C ASN A 207 10.83 14.21 -11.83
N ILE A 208 9.53 14.52 -11.84
CA ILE A 208 8.99 15.71 -12.53
C ILE A 208 9.67 17.00 -12.02
N LYS A 209 9.81 17.15 -10.71
CA LYS A 209 10.50 18.31 -10.11
C LYS A 209 11.96 18.40 -10.52
N SER A 210 12.65 17.28 -10.70
CA SER A 210 14.05 17.26 -11.14
C SER A 210 14.24 17.62 -12.62
N LEU A 211 13.19 17.47 -13.45
CA LEU A 211 13.20 17.75 -14.89
C LEU A 211 13.00 19.25 -15.22
N THR A 212 12.76 20.08 -14.22
CA THR A 212 12.49 21.52 -14.38
C THR A 212 13.39 22.35 -13.48
N LEU A 213 13.81 23.50 -13.98
CA LEU A 213 14.56 24.49 -13.21
C LEU A 213 13.63 25.43 -12.41
N HIS A 214 12.30 25.29 -12.57
CA HIS A 214 11.33 26.16 -11.93
C HIS A 214 11.13 25.74 -10.46
N PRO A 215 11.55 26.55 -9.47
CA PRO A 215 11.60 26.12 -8.06
C PRO A 215 10.22 25.85 -7.46
N PHE A 216 9.20 26.57 -7.92
CA PHE A 216 7.80 26.43 -7.48
C PHE A 216 6.99 25.50 -8.38
N THR A 217 7.58 24.35 -8.74
CA THR A 217 6.89 23.27 -9.48
C THR A 217 6.20 22.32 -8.53
N PHE A 218 4.90 22.13 -8.74
CA PHE A 218 4.06 21.21 -7.98
C PHE A 218 3.42 20.18 -8.90
N VAL A 219 3.07 19.04 -8.30
CA VAL A 219 2.32 17.97 -8.95
C VAL A 219 1.14 17.66 -8.05
N ALA A 220 -0.07 17.54 -8.61
CA ALA A 220 -1.25 17.12 -7.87
C ALA A 220 -1.85 15.86 -8.48
N GLY A 221 -1.98 14.80 -7.68
CA GLY A 221 -2.77 13.62 -8.04
C GLY A 221 -4.27 13.88 -7.84
N TYR A 222 -5.10 12.85 -8.02
CA TYR A 222 -6.54 12.89 -7.69
C TYR A 222 -7.33 14.02 -8.37
N THR A 223 -6.95 14.39 -9.59
CA THR A 223 -7.51 15.57 -10.29
C THR A 223 -8.14 15.18 -11.61
N ASN A 224 -9.32 15.75 -11.91
CA ASN A 224 -10.00 15.64 -13.20
C ASN A 224 -10.28 14.19 -13.67
N GLY A 225 -10.41 13.27 -12.71
CA GLY A 225 -10.65 11.85 -12.95
C GLY A 225 -10.04 11.00 -11.84
N TYR A 226 -10.30 9.69 -11.92
CA TYR A 226 -9.70 8.74 -11.00
C TYR A 226 -9.48 7.39 -11.68
N ILE A 227 -8.21 7.02 -11.81
CA ILE A 227 -7.73 5.80 -12.49
C ILE A 227 -6.97 4.87 -11.53
N TYR A 228 -7.29 4.97 -10.23
CA TYR A 228 -6.65 4.22 -9.14
C TYR A 228 -5.16 4.56 -8.98
N TYR A 229 -4.37 3.60 -8.51
CA TYR A 229 -2.95 3.77 -8.28
C TYR A 229 -2.19 3.90 -9.59
N ALA A 230 -1.12 4.69 -9.53
CA ALA A 230 -0.18 4.88 -10.61
C ALA A 230 1.24 4.65 -10.07
N PRO A 231 1.65 3.37 -9.89
CA PRO A 231 2.98 3.01 -9.41
C PRO A 231 4.05 3.26 -10.47
N THR A 232 5.31 3.34 -10.06
CA THR A 232 6.43 3.47 -11.01
C THR A 232 6.53 2.24 -11.93
N THR A 233 7.19 2.39 -13.07
CA THR A 233 7.58 1.27 -13.94
C THR A 233 8.31 0.19 -13.15
N GLU A 234 9.24 0.59 -12.27
CA GLU A 234 9.97 -0.35 -11.42
C GLU A 234 9.05 -1.13 -10.47
N GLN A 235 8.09 -0.46 -9.82
CA GLN A 235 7.12 -1.11 -8.95
C GLN A 235 6.23 -2.10 -9.71
N LEU A 236 5.81 -1.76 -10.94
CA LEU A 236 5.00 -2.64 -11.77
C LEU A 236 5.79 -3.83 -12.35
N LEU A 237 7.11 -3.72 -12.46
CA LEU A 237 8.00 -4.82 -12.90
C LEU A 237 8.49 -5.69 -11.73
N ASN A 238 8.53 -5.15 -10.51
CA ASN A 238 8.93 -5.85 -9.30
C ASN A 238 7.77 -5.88 -8.29
N VAL A 239 6.69 -6.55 -8.71
CA VAL A 239 5.44 -6.65 -7.97
C VAL A 239 5.62 -7.40 -6.65
N GLY A 240 5.34 -6.71 -5.55
CA GLY A 240 5.34 -7.26 -4.19
C GLY A 240 3.98 -7.79 -3.77
N ASN A 241 2.98 -7.76 -4.67
CA ASN A 241 1.57 -7.98 -4.38
C ASN A 241 1.05 -7.00 -3.32
N ALA A 242 1.49 -5.76 -3.41
CA ALA A 242 0.96 -4.66 -2.62
C ALA A 242 -0.38 -4.19 -3.22
N GLN A 243 -1.18 -3.42 -2.48
CA GLN A 243 -2.45 -2.96 -3.02
C GLN A 243 -2.22 -2.06 -4.24
N GLU A 244 -1.22 -1.20 -4.18
CA GLU A 244 -0.86 -0.22 -5.20
C GLU A 244 -0.54 -0.88 -6.55
N ASP A 245 0.07 -2.07 -6.52
CA ASP A 245 0.47 -2.81 -7.73
C ASP A 245 -0.66 -3.67 -8.31
N SER A 246 -1.71 -3.91 -7.52
CA SER A 246 -2.85 -4.78 -7.86
C SER A 246 -4.11 -3.96 -8.17
N ASP A 247 -4.26 -2.78 -7.58
CA ASP A 247 -5.33 -1.81 -7.81
C ASP A 247 -4.90 -0.75 -8.84
N CYS A 248 -4.40 -1.19 -9.99
CA CYS A 248 -3.83 -0.35 -11.03
C CYS A 248 -4.36 -0.77 -12.42
N LEU A 249 -4.65 0.22 -13.28
CA LEU A 249 -5.09 0.00 -14.66
C LEU A 249 -3.95 0.06 -15.68
N LEU A 250 -2.80 0.63 -15.30
CA LEU A 250 -1.73 1.07 -16.20
C LEU A 250 -0.68 -0.02 -16.42
N ALA A 251 -0.20 -0.15 -17.66
CA ALA A 251 0.95 -1.01 -17.97
C ALA A 251 2.27 -0.34 -17.54
N PRO A 252 3.36 -1.10 -17.29
CA PRO A 252 4.60 -0.57 -16.72
C PRO A 252 5.21 0.64 -17.45
N ASP A 253 5.04 0.75 -18.76
CA ASP A 253 5.57 1.80 -19.62
C ASP A 253 4.81 3.14 -19.56
N TRP A 254 3.77 3.25 -18.73
CA TRP A 254 2.98 4.48 -18.59
C TRP A 254 3.79 5.67 -18.00
N GLN A 255 4.70 5.39 -17.05
CA GLN A 255 5.40 6.41 -16.28
C GLN A 255 6.22 7.37 -17.18
N PRO A 256 7.11 6.89 -18.07
CA PRO A 256 7.90 7.78 -18.92
C PRO A 256 7.03 8.62 -19.87
N ILE A 257 5.89 8.10 -20.32
CA ILE A 257 4.93 8.83 -21.16
C ILE A 257 4.38 10.04 -20.38
N PHE A 258 3.91 9.80 -19.16
CA PHE A 258 3.40 10.86 -18.30
C PHE A 258 4.49 11.88 -17.93
N GLU A 259 5.65 11.44 -17.44
CA GLU A 259 6.72 12.35 -17.00
C GLU A 259 7.23 13.23 -18.17
N THR A 260 7.35 12.66 -19.37
CA THR A 260 7.73 13.41 -20.58
C THR A 260 6.69 14.46 -20.91
N LYS A 261 5.40 14.09 -20.89
CA LYS A 261 4.32 15.02 -21.20
C LYS A 261 4.17 16.11 -20.15
N ALA A 262 4.30 15.76 -18.87
CA ALA A 262 4.30 16.72 -17.77
C ALA A 262 5.41 17.75 -17.96
N ALA A 263 6.63 17.32 -18.30
CA ALA A 263 7.74 18.23 -18.59
C ALA A 263 7.47 19.12 -19.81
N GLU A 264 6.84 18.59 -20.87
CA GLU A 264 6.43 19.37 -22.05
C GLU A 264 5.43 20.49 -21.67
N ILE A 265 4.39 20.13 -20.92
CA ILE A 265 3.38 21.08 -20.43
C ILE A 265 4.05 22.15 -19.57
N LEU A 266 4.90 21.76 -18.61
CA LEU A 266 5.60 22.69 -17.71
C LEU A 266 6.50 23.68 -18.47
N ARG A 267 7.19 23.26 -19.54
CA ARG A 267 8.00 24.17 -20.38
C ARG A 267 7.15 25.20 -21.13
N ARG A 268 5.88 24.87 -21.39
CA ARG A 268 4.94 25.75 -22.10
C ARG A 268 4.21 26.71 -21.16
N LEU A 269 4.31 26.55 -19.85
CA LEU A 269 3.66 27.41 -18.84
C LEU A 269 4.44 28.71 -18.59
#